data_AF-A0A6I7PW81-F1
#
_entry.id   AF-A0A6I7PW81-F1
#
_cell.length_a   1.000
_cell.length_b   1.000
_cell.length_c   1.000
_cell.angle_alpha   90.00
_cell.angle_beta   90.00
_cell.angle_gamma   90.00
#
_symmetry.space_group_name_H-M   'P 1'
#
loop_
_entity.id
_entity.type
_entity.pdbx_description
1 polymer ?
#
loop_
_entity_poly.entity_id
_entity_poly.type
_entity_poly.pdbx_seq_one_letter_code
_entity_poly.pdbx_strand_id
1 'polypeptide(L)'
;MRYSEQFFEGQSAGSRESAQVVAPIILELAPAERIVDVGCGVGTWLSVFASNGVQDGRGYDGDYVERDQFQASWDWFRPIDLVEPPTPDETYDLAVSLEVGEHLPTAASSRYVEFLTSLAPVVVFSAAIPLQGGTNHVNEQWPSFWASRFADHGYVPVDAIRPRIWHDDRVRFWYRQNMLFYVQESALSRFPRLAAEHEKTDPRMLEVVHPELLQHRNSQPLQPPLRLATHALRLGASRVKRVLRV
;
A
#
# COMPACT_ATOMS: atom_id res chain seq x y z
N MET A 1 -1.54 -14.59 12.83
CA MET A 1 -2.90 -14.34 13.37
C MET A 1 -3.86 -14.38 12.19
N ARG A 2 -5.01 -15.04 12.32
CA ARG A 2 -5.99 -15.18 11.23
C ARG A 2 -6.82 -13.90 11.12
N TYR A 3 -6.97 -13.37 9.91
CA TYR A 3 -7.96 -12.34 9.59
C TYR A 3 -9.37 -12.93 9.72
N SER A 4 -10.37 -12.14 10.14
CA SER A 4 -11.75 -12.62 10.28
C SER A 4 -12.52 -12.54 8.95
N GLU A 5 -13.54 -13.37 8.77
CA GLU A 5 -14.41 -13.34 7.57
C GLU A 5 -15.03 -11.94 7.33
N GLN A 6 -15.46 -11.25 8.40
CA GLN A 6 -15.98 -9.87 8.33
C GLN A 6 -14.93 -8.84 7.84
N PHE A 7 -13.64 -9.08 8.12
CA PHE A 7 -12.56 -8.23 7.61
C PHE A 7 -12.45 -8.36 6.08
N PHE A 8 -12.58 -9.58 5.54
CA PHE A 8 -12.57 -9.80 4.09
C PHE A 8 -13.85 -9.30 3.40
N GLU A 9 -15.04 -9.50 3.99
CA GLU A 9 -16.31 -9.04 3.39
C GLU A 9 -16.42 -7.50 3.32
N GLY A 10 -16.08 -6.78 4.40
CA GLY A 10 -16.15 -5.32 4.44
C GLY A 10 -15.06 -4.64 3.58
N GLN A 11 -13.85 -5.21 3.57
CA GLN A 11 -12.74 -4.69 2.78
C GLN A 11 -12.95 -4.97 1.28
N SER A 12 -13.45 -6.15 0.92
CA SER A 12 -13.68 -6.53 -0.48
C SER A 12 -14.66 -5.61 -1.20
N ALA A 13 -15.71 -5.12 -0.53
CA ALA A 13 -16.66 -4.20 -1.15
C ALA A 13 -16.00 -2.85 -1.53
N GLY A 14 -15.21 -2.26 -0.63
CA GLY A 14 -14.53 -1.00 -0.89
C GLY A 14 -13.39 -1.13 -1.90
N SER A 15 -12.65 -2.24 -1.86
CA SER A 15 -11.64 -2.55 -2.87
C SER A 15 -12.26 -2.82 -4.23
N ARG A 16 -13.41 -3.50 -4.31
CA ARG A 16 -14.12 -3.78 -5.56
C ARG A 16 -14.63 -2.50 -6.22
N GLU A 17 -15.29 -1.62 -5.47
CA GLU A 17 -15.78 -0.33 -5.97
C GLU A 17 -14.62 0.55 -6.47
N SER A 18 -13.53 0.61 -5.70
CA SER A 18 -12.31 1.32 -6.09
C SER A 18 -11.70 0.73 -7.37
N ALA A 19 -11.55 -0.59 -7.44
CA ALA A 19 -11.00 -1.28 -8.58
C ALA A 19 -11.84 -1.07 -9.85
N GLN A 20 -13.17 -1.06 -9.75
CA GLN A 20 -14.06 -0.80 -10.89
C GLN A 20 -13.84 0.58 -11.52
N VAL A 21 -13.43 1.57 -10.73
CA VAL A 21 -13.08 2.90 -11.23
C VAL A 21 -11.64 2.94 -11.76
N VAL A 22 -10.70 2.35 -11.01
CA VAL A 22 -9.27 2.57 -11.21
C VAL A 22 -8.65 1.59 -12.20
N ALA A 23 -9.07 0.33 -12.25
CA ALA A 23 -8.49 -0.66 -13.17
C ALA A 23 -8.62 -0.25 -14.66
N PRO A 24 -9.77 0.29 -15.14
CA PRO A 24 -9.85 0.82 -16.50
C PRO A 24 -8.88 1.98 -16.75
N ILE A 25 -8.68 2.87 -15.76
CA ILE A 25 -7.71 3.98 -15.84
C ILE A 25 -6.28 3.43 -15.96
N ILE A 26 -5.95 2.40 -15.18
CA ILE A 26 -4.65 1.75 -15.24
C ILE A 26 -4.41 1.15 -16.63
N LEU A 27 -5.33 0.34 -17.14
CA LEU A 27 -5.23 -0.31 -18.46
C LEU A 27 -5.25 0.71 -19.61
N GLU A 28 -5.90 1.85 -19.41
CA GLU A 28 -5.88 2.96 -20.35
C GLU A 28 -4.47 3.59 -20.48
N LEU A 29 -3.74 3.70 -19.37
CA LEU A 29 -2.42 4.33 -19.28
C LEU A 29 -1.29 3.34 -19.62
N ALA A 30 -1.44 2.10 -19.17
CA ALA A 30 -0.55 0.97 -19.42
C ALA A 30 -1.36 -0.27 -19.81
N PRO A 31 -1.66 -0.46 -21.11
CA PRO A 31 -2.30 -1.67 -21.59
C PRO A 31 -1.47 -2.91 -21.24
N ALA A 32 -2.13 -3.95 -20.74
CA ALA A 32 -1.50 -5.18 -20.29
C ALA A 32 -2.38 -6.40 -20.64
N GLU A 33 -1.78 -7.47 -21.16
CA GLU A 33 -2.45 -8.75 -21.39
C GLU A 33 -2.21 -9.72 -20.21
N ARG A 34 -1.01 -9.62 -19.62
CA ARG A 34 -0.56 -10.39 -18.46
C ARG A 34 -0.33 -9.48 -17.26
N ILE A 35 -1.03 -9.71 -16.16
CA ILE A 35 -0.90 -8.92 -14.92
C ILE A 35 -0.50 -9.82 -13.74
N VAL A 36 0.33 -9.28 -12.84
CA VAL A 36 0.55 -9.84 -11.52
C VAL A 36 0.06 -8.88 -10.43
N ASP A 37 -0.69 -9.38 -9.46
CA ASP A 37 -1.15 -8.66 -8.27
C ASP A 37 -0.47 -9.26 -7.03
N VAL A 38 0.41 -8.48 -6.39
CA VAL A 38 1.24 -8.89 -5.26
C VAL A 38 0.65 -8.31 -3.99
N GLY A 39 0.32 -9.17 -3.02
CA GLY A 39 -0.59 -8.83 -1.94
C GLY A 39 -2.05 -8.79 -2.39
N CYS A 40 -2.44 -9.71 -3.28
CA CYS A 40 -3.75 -9.72 -3.95
C CYS A 40 -4.94 -10.00 -3.01
N GLY A 41 -4.69 -10.45 -1.79
CA GLY A 41 -5.67 -10.96 -0.84
C GLY A 41 -6.60 -11.98 -1.49
N VAL A 42 -7.89 -11.70 -1.43
CA VAL A 42 -8.93 -12.53 -2.06
C VAL A 42 -9.09 -12.28 -3.57
N GLY A 43 -8.11 -11.67 -4.25
CA GLY A 43 -8.10 -11.49 -5.70
C GLY A 43 -9.12 -10.48 -6.24
N THR A 44 -9.53 -9.51 -5.42
CA THR A 44 -10.57 -8.53 -5.81
C THR A 44 -10.13 -7.71 -7.02
N TRP A 45 -8.93 -7.12 -6.99
CA TRP A 45 -8.39 -6.32 -8.10
C TRP A 45 -8.19 -7.16 -9.36
N LEU A 46 -7.58 -8.35 -9.25
CA LEU A 46 -7.47 -9.31 -10.34
C LEU A 46 -8.82 -9.62 -11.01
N SER A 47 -9.88 -9.84 -10.23
CA SER A 47 -11.21 -10.13 -10.78
C SER A 47 -11.75 -8.97 -11.64
N VAL A 48 -11.44 -7.73 -11.25
CA VAL A 48 -11.86 -6.55 -12.00
C VAL A 48 -10.98 -6.33 -13.22
N PHE A 49 -9.66 -6.57 -13.14
CA PHE A 49 -8.79 -6.57 -14.32
C PHE A 49 -9.24 -7.61 -15.36
N ALA A 50 -9.57 -8.83 -14.95
CA ALA A 50 -10.12 -9.86 -15.83
C ALA A 50 -11.42 -9.41 -16.51
N SER A 51 -12.31 -8.75 -15.74
CA SER A 51 -13.56 -8.17 -16.28
C SER A 51 -13.32 -7.03 -17.28
N ASN A 52 -12.12 -6.44 -17.28
CA ASN A 52 -11.68 -5.40 -18.22
C ASN A 52 -10.80 -5.96 -19.36
N GLY A 53 -10.81 -7.28 -19.58
CA GLY A 53 -10.20 -7.92 -20.75
C GLY A 53 -8.79 -8.47 -20.55
N VAL A 54 -8.24 -8.43 -19.33
CA VAL A 54 -6.97 -9.09 -19.00
C VAL A 54 -7.16 -10.62 -19.07
N GLN A 55 -6.32 -11.28 -19.85
CA GLN A 55 -6.50 -12.70 -20.20
C GLN A 55 -5.67 -13.63 -19.34
N ASP A 56 -4.52 -13.16 -18.84
CA ASP A 56 -3.63 -13.93 -18.00
C ASP A 56 -3.27 -13.14 -16.74
N GLY A 57 -3.34 -13.82 -15.60
CA GLY A 57 -3.20 -13.19 -14.30
C GLY A 57 -2.46 -14.08 -13.32
N ARG A 58 -1.76 -13.44 -12.39
CA ARG A 58 -1.12 -14.09 -11.24
C ARG A 58 -1.45 -13.31 -9.98
N GLY A 59 -1.91 -14.00 -8.94
CA GLY A 59 -2.10 -13.44 -7.61
C GLY A 59 -1.09 -14.04 -6.64
N TYR A 60 -0.29 -13.19 -6.00
CA TYR A 60 0.62 -13.58 -4.93
C TYR A 60 0.10 -13.05 -3.60
N ASP A 61 -0.04 -13.94 -2.61
CA ASP A 61 -0.36 -13.58 -1.23
C ASP A 61 0.05 -14.73 -0.28
N GLY A 62 -0.22 -14.64 1.02
CA GLY A 62 0.06 -15.72 1.96
C GLY A 62 -0.84 -16.95 1.80
N ASP A 63 -0.43 -18.06 2.40
CA ASP A 63 -1.18 -19.34 2.38
C ASP A 63 -2.50 -19.33 3.18
N TYR A 64 -2.84 -18.20 3.79
CA TYR A 64 -4.08 -17.99 4.52
C TYR A 64 -5.28 -17.65 3.62
N VAL A 65 -5.08 -17.39 2.33
CA VAL A 65 -6.18 -17.11 1.39
C VAL A 65 -6.91 -18.40 1.05
N GLU A 66 -8.20 -18.43 1.32
CA GLU A 66 -9.05 -19.60 1.09
C GLU A 66 -9.61 -19.62 -0.34
N ARG A 67 -9.65 -20.82 -0.94
CA ARG A 67 -10.04 -21.00 -2.35
C ARG A 67 -11.44 -20.54 -2.68
N ASP A 68 -12.37 -20.75 -1.77
CA ASP A 68 -13.78 -20.38 -1.89
C ASP A 68 -14.02 -18.87 -1.73
N GLN A 69 -13.08 -18.14 -1.14
CA GLN A 69 -13.13 -16.69 -1.01
C GLN A 69 -12.44 -15.95 -2.17
N PHE A 70 -11.58 -16.63 -2.93
CA PHE A 70 -10.84 -16.02 -4.03
C PHE A 70 -11.76 -15.65 -5.20
N GLN A 71 -11.72 -14.38 -5.60
CA GLN A 71 -12.71 -13.78 -6.51
C GLN A 71 -12.28 -13.81 -7.99
N ALA A 72 -11.02 -14.10 -8.28
CA ALA A 72 -10.52 -14.34 -9.63
C ALA A 72 -10.39 -15.85 -9.90
N SER A 73 -9.79 -16.24 -11.03
CA SER A 73 -9.52 -17.66 -11.29
C SER A 73 -8.55 -18.21 -10.24
N TRP A 74 -8.92 -19.26 -9.51
CA TRP A 74 -8.03 -19.86 -8.50
C TRP A 74 -6.70 -20.34 -9.09
N ASP A 75 -6.66 -20.71 -10.36
CA ASP A 75 -5.43 -21.13 -11.05
C ASP A 75 -4.40 -19.99 -11.18
N TRP A 76 -4.86 -18.75 -11.02
CA TRP A 76 -4.00 -17.56 -10.95
C TRP A 76 -3.37 -17.40 -9.56
N PHE A 77 -3.96 -17.96 -8.51
CA PHE A 77 -3.44 -17.77 -7.15
C PHE A 77 -2.21 -18.64 -6.87
N ARG A 78 -1.20 -18.06 -6.24
CA ARG A 78 -0.02 -18.75 -5.77
C ARG A 78 0.38 -18.20 -4.39
N PRO A 79 0.39 -19.04 -3.33
CA PRO A 79 0.84 -18.58 -2.03
C PRO A 79 2.36 -18.40 -2.02
N ILE A 80 2.83 -17.27 -1.50
CA ILE A 80 4.26 -16.96 -1.28
C ILE A 80 4.44 -16.19 0.04
N ASP A 81 5.68 -16.16 0.55
CA ASP A 81 6.07 -15.23 1.61
C ASP A 81 6.47 -13.88 0.98
N LEU A 82 5.74 -12.80 1.30
CA LEU A 82 6.03 -11.46 0.78
C LEU A 82 7.22 -10.77 1.46
N VAL A 83 7.67 -11.27 2.62
CA VAL A 83 8.87 -10.78 3.32
C VAL A 83 10.14 -11.37 2.67
N GLU A 84 10.06 -12.63 2.25
CA GLU A 84 11.11 -13.39 1.57
C GLU A 84 10.58 -13.95 0.23
N PRO A 85 10.21 -13.09 -0.74
CA PRO A 85 9.63 -13.53 -1.99
C PRO A 85 10.62 -14.40 -2.79
N PRO A 86 10.12 -15.42 -3.50
CA PRO A 86 10.97 -16.27 -4.32
C PRO A 86 11.51 -15.48 -5.53
N THR A 87 12.58 -16.00 -6.14
CA THR A 87 12.96 -15.55 -7.49
C THR A 87 11.82 -15.88 -8.45
N PRO A 88 11.29 -14.89 -9.19
CA PRO A 88 10.24 -15.17 -10.17
C PRO A 88 10.79 -15.97 -11.35
N ASP A 89 9.96 -16.87 -11.86
CA ASP A 89 10.20 -17.69 -13.04
C ASP A 89 9.53 -17.12 -14.31
N GLU A 90 8.65 -16.14 -14.14
CA GLU A 90 7.89 -15.49 -15.20
C GLU A 90 7.86 -13.97 -15.03
N THR A 91 7.65 -13.25 -16.14
CA THR A 91 7.44 -11.81 -16.18
C THR A 91 6.06 -11.47 -16.75
N TYR A 92 5.60 -10.26 -16.46
CA TYR A 92 4.26 -9.74 -16.76
C TYR A 92 4.39 -8.36 -17.43
N ASP A 93 3.31 -7.90 -18.05
CA ASP A 93 3.29 -6.55 -18.65
C ASP A 93 3.17 -5.47 -17.57
N LEU A 94 2.44 -5.79 -16.49
CA LEU A 94 2.10 -4.89 -15.40
C LEU A 94 2.06 -5.66 -14.06
N ALA A 95 2.74 -5.11 -13.05
CA ALA A 95 2.60 -5.53 -11.66
C ALA A 95 1.75 -4.53 -10.88
N VAL A 96 0.95 -5.03 -9.93
CA VAL A 96 0.11 -4.25 -9.04
C VAL A 96 0.42 -4.67 -7.60
N SER A 97 0.55 -3.70 -6.69
CA SER A 97 0.75 -3.95 -5.25
C SER A 97 0.14 -2.78 -4.47
N LEU A 98 -1.05 -2.97 -3.91
CA LEU A 98 -1.85 -1.86 -3.37
C LEU A 98 -2.15 -2.05 -1.88
N GLU A 99 -1.64 -1.14 -1.05
CA GLU A 99 -1.73 -1.17 0.43
C GLU A 99 -1.13 -2.46 1.02
N VAL A 100 0.11 -2.77 0.58
CA VAL A 100 0.85 -3.98 1.00
C VAL A 100 2.13 -3.64 1.75
N GLY A 101 2.91 -2.68 1.26
CA GLY A 101 4.25 -2.38 1.77
C GLY A 101 4.29 -1.97 3.25
N GLU A 102 3.19 -1.42 3.77
CA GLU A 102 3.00 -1.01 5.16
C GLU A 102 2.87 -2.18 6.15
N HIS A 103 2.51 -3.36 5.67
CA HIS A 103 2.39 -4.57 6.47
C HIS A 103 3.71 -5.33 6.58
N LEU A 104 4.67 -5.04 5.69
CA LEU A 104 5.98 -5.69 5.67
C LEU A 104 6.93 -4.99 6.64
N PRO A 105 7.87 -5.71 7.30
CA PRO A 105 8.92 -5.04 8.08
C PRO A 105 9.71 -4.07 7.20
N THR A 106 10.07 -2.89 7.72
CA THR A 106 10.85 -1.89 6.96
C THR A 106 12.11 -2.47 6.32
N ALA A 107 12.77 -3.41 7.00
CA ALA A 107 13.97 -4.10 6.50
C ALA A 107 13.73 -4.93 5.22
N ALA A 108 12.49 -5.35 4.95
CA ALA A 108 12.13 -6.10 3.74
C ALA A 108 11.80 -5.18 2.55
N SER A 109 11.66 -3.87 2.76
CA SER A 109 11.19 -2.92 1.72
C SER A 109 12.02 -2.96 0.44
N SER A 110 13.35 -3.03 0.54
CA SER A 110 14.22 -3.06 -0.64
C SER A 110 14.06 -4.36 -1.43
N ARG A 111 14.04 -5.51 -0.75
CA ARG A 111 13.80 -6.82 -1.40
C ARG A 111 12.40 -6.88 -2.01
N TYR A 112 11.40 -6.29 -1.35
CA TYR A 112 10.04 -6.26 -1.88
C TYR A 112 9.98 -5.46 -3.19
N VAL A 113 10.60 -4.28 -3.26
CA VAL A 113 10.67 -3.49 -4.48
C VAL A 113 11.51 -4.18 -5.57
N GLU A 114 12.60 -4.84 -5.22
CA GLU A 114 13.37 -5.69 -6.15
C GLU A 114 12.48 -6.79 -6.76
N PHE A 115 11.69 -7.47 -5.94
CA PHE A 115 10.74 -8.48 -6.42
C PHE A 115 9.72 -7.88 -7.40
N LEU A 116 9.06 -6.77 -7.04
CA LEU A 116 8.08 -6.11 -7.91
C LEU A 116 8.70 -5.68 -9.26
N THR A 117 9.90 -5.10 -9.22
CA THR A 117 10.59 -4.60 -10.42
C THR A 117 11.19 -5.71 -11.29
N SER A 118 11.38 -6.91 -10.73
CA SER A 118 11.76 -8.11 -11.49
C SER A 118 10.58 -8.75 -12.23
N LEU A 119 9.33 -8.47 -11.80
CA LEU A 119 8.13 -9.05 -12.38
C LEU A 119 7.64 -8.31 -13.63
N ALA A 120 7.71 -6.98 -13.67
CA ALA A 120 7.13 -6.20 -14.77
C ALA A 120 7.80 -4.83 -14.95
N PRO A 121 7.92 -4.31 -16.20
CA PRO A 121 8.48 -2.99 -16.49
C PRO A 121 7.60 -1.82 -16.02
N VAL A 122 6.35 -2.10 -15.65
CA VAL A 122 5.40 -1.13 -15.09
C VAL A 122 4.85 -1.71 -13.79
N VAL A 123 4.90 -0.91 -12.73
CA VAL A 123 4.36 -1.27 -11.41
C VAL A 123 3.37 -0.20 -10.97
N VAL A 124 2.14 -0.57 -10.66
CA VAL A 124 1.22 0.30 -9.90
C VAL A 124 1.35 -0.06 -8.43
N PHE A 125 1.77 0.91 -7.63
CA PHE A 125 2.10 0.69 -6.24
C PHE A 125 1.36 1.67 -5.33
N SER A 126 0.89 1.19 -4.19
CA SER A 126 0.43 2.03 -3.09
C SER A 126 0.81 1.40 -1.75
N ALA A 127 1.12 2.25 -0.78
CA ALA A 127 1.34 1.85 0.60
C ALA A 127 0.99 3.03 1.54
N ALA A 128 0.52 2.71 2.73
CA ALA A 128 0.16 3.68 3.74
C ALA A 128 1.29 4.67 4.08
N ILE A 129 0.96 5.97 4.09
CA ILE A 129 1.87 7.02 4.57
C ILE A 129 1.92 7.07 6.11
N PRO A 130 2.93 7.72 6.73
CA PRO A 130 3.01 7.85 8.18
C PRO A 130 1.74 8.45 8.76
N LEU A 131 1.24 7.82 9.82
CA LEU A 131 -0.02 8.19 10.44
C LEU A 131 -1.21 8.01 9.49
N GLN A 132 -1.19 7.09 8.54
CA GLN A 132 -2.43 6.66 7.89
C GLN A 132 -3.26 5.80 8.86
N GLY A 133 -2.59 4.91 9.59
CA GLY A 133 -3.20 3.91 10.44
C GLY A 133 -3.78 2.75 9.63
N GLY A 134 -4.15 1.69 10.34
CA GLY A 134 -4.72 0.47 9.78
C GLY A 134 -4.31 -0.74 10.61
N THR A 135 -4.84 -1.91 10.26
CA THR A 135 -4.60 -3.14 11.03
C THR A 135 -3.21 -3.68 10.69
N ASN A 136 -2.34 -3.86 11.69
CA ASN A 136 -0.99 -4.39 11.50
C ASN A 136 -0.12 -3.57 10.53
N HIS A 137 -0.26 -2.24 10.53
CA HIS A 137 0.67 -1.37 9.84
C HIS A 137 1.93 -1.22 10.69
N VAL A 138 3.06 -1.66 10.15
CA VAL A 138 4.38 -1.63 10.83
C VAL A 138 5.41 -0.81 10.06
N ASN A 139 5.10 -0.43 8.82
CA ASN A 139 6.01 0.26 7.90
C ASN A 139 5.28 1.34 7.08
N GLU A 140 4.58 2.23 7.78
CA GLU A 140 3.99 3.40 7.13
C GLU A 140 5.09 4.36 6.68
N GLN A 141 5.22 4.58 5.37
CA GLN A 141 6.34 5.31 4.76
C GLN A 141 5.84 6.26 3.68
N TRP A 142 6.53 7.39 3.55
CA TRP A 142 6.21 8.37 2.51
C TRP A 142 6.43 7.81 1.10
N PRO A 143 5.69 8.27 0.08
CA PRO A 143 5.91 7.84 -1.31
C PRO A 143 7.35 8.04 -1.80
N SER A 144 8.07 9.05 -1.28
CA SER A 144 9.49 9.29 -1.57
C SER A 144 10.41 8.15 -1.11
N PHE A 145 10.10 7.50 0.02
CA PHE A 145 10.83 6.33 0.50
C PHE A 145 10.71 5.16 -0.47
N TRP A 146 9.51 4.91 -0.98
CA TRP A 146 9.29 3.86 -1.99
C TRP A 146 9.92 4.25 -3.32
N ALA A 147 9.78 5.52 -3.74
CA ALA A 147 10.36 6.02 -4.97
C ALA A 147 11.88 5.90 -5.01
N SER A 148 12.59 6.14 -3.91
CA SER A 148 14.04 5.95 -3.86
C SER A 148 14.45 4.50 -4.12
N ARG A 149 13.67 3.53 -3.62
CA ARG A 149 13.92 2.10 -3.82
C ARG A 149 13.62 1.67 -5.25
N PHE A 150 12.53 2.18 -5.83
CA PHE A 150 12.25 1.95 -7.25
C PHE A 150 13.36 2.53 -8.14
N ALA A 151 13.90 3.70 -7.78
CA ALA A 151 15.02 4.32 -8.49
C ALA A 151 16.30 3.46 -8.48
N ASP A 152 16.56 2.71 -7.41
CA ASP A 152 17.69 1.76 -7.34
C ASP A 152 17.61 0.67 -8.43
N HIS A 153 16.41 0.43 -8.99
CA HIS A 153 16.17 -0.51 -10.09
C HIS A 153 15.90 0.18 -11.45
N GLY A 154 16.12 1.49 -11.55
CA GLY A 154 15.91 2.26 -12.78
C GLY A 154 14.44 2.54 -13.10
N TYR A 155 13.58 2.60 -12.09
CA TYR A 155 12.17 2.97 -12.23
C TYR A 155 11.94 4.42 -11.81
N VAL A 156 11.10 5.14 -12.54
CA VAL A 156 10.71 6.52 -12.26
C VAL A 156 9.25 6.60 -11.82
N PRO A 157 8.90 7.45 -10.83
CA PRO A 157 7.52 7.67 -10.45
C PRO A 157 6.76 8.45 -11.53
N VAL A 158 5.48 8.11 -11.70
CA VAL A 158 4.55 8.80 -12.59
C VAL A 158 3.20 8.96 -11.87
N ASP A 159 2.82 10.20 -11.59
CA ASP A 159 1.58 10.54 -10.88
C ASP A 159 0.39 10.71 -11.84
N ALA A 160 0.06 9.64 -12.57
CA ALA A 160 -1.00 9.64 -13.57
C ALA A 160 -2.38 9.25 -13.03
N ILE A 161 -2.44 8.69 -11.81
CA ILE A 161 -3.68 8.15 -11.22
C ILE A 161 -4.33 9.16 -10.31
N ARG A 162 -3.61 9.67 -9.29
CA ARG A 162 -4.19 10.51 -8.24
C ARG A 162 -4.91 11.74 -8.79
N PRO A 163 -4.38 12.48 -9.79
CA PRO A 163 -5.09 13.62 -10.37
C PRO A 163 -6.46 13.26 -10.97
N ARG A 164 -6.68 12.00 -11.38
CA ARG A 164 -7.94 11.55 -11.99
C ARG A 164 -8.98 11.09 -10.97
N ILE A 165 -8.55 10.71 -9.77
CA ILE A 165 -9.43 10.08 -8.77
C ILE A 165 -9.51 10.84 -7.45
N TRP A 166 -8.77 11.92 -7.26
CA TRP A 166 -8.62 12.62 -5.97
C TRP A 166 -9.96 12.97 -5.28
N HIS A 167 -10.98 13.33 -6.06
CA HIS A 167 -12.31 13.68 -5.53
C HIS A 167 -13.40 12.65 -5.90
N ASP A 168 -13.02 11.45 -6.33
CA ASP A 168 -13.97 10.39 -6.65
C ASP A 168 -14.25 9.53 -5.41
N ASP A 169 -15.35 9.82 -4.73
CA ASP A 169 -15.70 9.18 -3.46
C ASP A 169 -16.09 7.70 -3.59
N ARG A 170 -16.23 7.18 -4.83
CA ARG A 170 -16.31 5.73 -5.08
C ARG A 170 -14.98 5.04 -4.76
N VAL A 171 -13.86 5.76 -4.87
CA VAL A 171 -12.53 5.23 -4.59
C VAL A 171 -12.15 5.53 -3.14
N ARG A 172 -11.74 4.51 -2.39
CA ARG A 172 -11.31 4.71 -1.00
C ARG A 172 -10.13 5.68 -0.91
N PHE A 173 -10.13 6.54 0.12
CA PHE A 173 -9.17 7.65 0.20
C PHE A 173 -7.71 7.20 0.21
N TRP A 174 -7.42 6.02 0.79
CA TRP A 174 -6.05 5.48 0.80
C TRP A 174 -5.56 5.19 -0.62
N TYR A 175 -6.39 4.61 -1.49
CA TYR A 175 -6.05 4.44 -2.91
C TYR A 175 -5.90 5.78 -3.65
N ARG A 176 -6.79 6.76 -3.38
CA ARG A 176 -6.69 8.11 -3.97
C ARG A 176 -5.39 8.81 -3.61
N GLN A 177 -4.89 8.58 -2.41
CA GLN A 177 -3.71 9.24 -1.86
C GLN A 177 -2.40 8.57 -2.28
N ASN A 178 -2.36 7.25 -2.23
CA ASN A 178 -1.10 6.51 -2.19
C ASN A 178 -0.71 5.92 -3.55
N MET A 179 -1.65 5.80 -4.49
CA MET A 179 -1.43 5.05 -5.73
C MET A 179 -0.62 5.84 -6.77
N LEU A 180 0.52 5.29 -7.15
CA LEU A 180 1.41 5.84 -8.18
C LEU A 180 1.80 4.75 -9.17
N PHE A 181 2.16 5.15 -10.38
CA PHE A 181 2.94 4.31 -11.27
C PHE A 181 4.43 4.45 -10.94
N TYR A 182 5.15 3.35 -11.05
CA TYR A 182 6.59 3.29 -11.17
C TYR A 182 6.91 2.57 -12.47
N VAL A 183 7.61 3.24 -13.38
CA VAL A 183 7.85 2.73 -14.74
C VAL A 183 9.34 2.62 -14.96
N GLN A 184 9.81 1.50 -15.49
CA GLN A 184 11.19 1.35 -15.91
C GLN A 184 11.52 2.45 -16.93
N GLU A 185 12.52 3.28 -16.65
CA GLU A 185 12.78 4.50 -17.43
C GLU A 185 13.00 4.18 -18.92
N SER A 186 13.71 3.10 -19.21
CA SER A 186 13.96 2.62 -20.57
C SER A 186 12.69 2.13 -21.30
N ALA A 187 11.65 1.74 -20.55
CA ALA A 187 10.38 1.27 -21.10
C ALA A 187 9.35 2.40 -21.29
N LEU A 188 9.58 3.59 -20.72
CA LEU A 188 8.61 4.70 -20.70
C LEU A 188 8.14 5.10 -22.12
N SER A 189 9.04 5.07 -23.10
CA SER A 189 8.74 5.36 -24.52
C SER A 189 7.72 4.41 -25.16
N ARG A 190 7.52 3.21 -24.59
CA ARG A 190 6.49 2.24 -25.02
C ARG A 190 5.08 2.64 -24.56
N PHE A 191 4.97 3.55 -23.60
CA PHE A 191 3.71 3.98 -23.01
C PHE A 191 3.54 5.50 -23.16
N PRO A 192 3.13 6.00 -24.35
CA PRO A 192 3.10 7.45 -24.62
C PRO A 192 2.27 8.27 -23.64
N ARG A 193 1.20 7.68 -23.09
CA ARG A 193 0.35 8.33 -22.07
C ARG A 193 1.09 8.47 -20.74
N LEU A 194 1.76 7.41 -20.27
CA LEU A 194 2.60 7.49 -19.07
C LEU A 194 3.80 8.41 -19.26
N ALA A 195 4.42 8.42 -20.45
CA ALA A 195 5.51 9.35 -20.76
C ALA A 195 5.05 10.82 -20.62
N ALA A 196 3.88 11.16 -21.16
CA ALA A 196 3.32 12.50 -21.04
C ALA A 196 2.95 12.88 -19.59
N GLU A 197 2.48 11.92 -18.77
CA GLU A 197 2.22 12.18 -17.35
C GLU A 197 3.51 12.24 -16.52
N HIS A 198 4.56 11.53 -16.93
CA HIS A 198 5.88 11.61 -16.29
C HIS A 198 6.47 13.02 -16.43
N GLU A 199 6.38 13.63 -17.61
CA GLU A 199 6.81 15.01 -17.84
C GLU A 199 6.11 16.04 -16.94
N LYS A 200 4.88 15.72 -16.49
CA LYS A 200 4.10 16.55 -15.56
C LYS A 200 4.32 16.21 -14.10
N THR A 201 4.92 15.07 -13.80
CA THR A 201 5.12 14.58 -12.43
C THR A 201 6.27 15.35 -11.79
N ASP A 202 5.99 16.11 -10.74
CA ASP A 202 7.05 16.71 -9.91
C ASP A 202 7.45 15.71 -8.79
N PRO A 203 8.63 15.07 -8.86
CA PRO A 203 9.05 14.09 -7.85
C PRO A 203 9.21 14.69 -6.44
N ARG A 204 9.26 16.04 -6.31
CA ARG A 204 9.28 16.73 -5.01
C ARG A 204 7.91 16.84 -4.36
N MET A 205 6.84 16.55 -5.12
CA MET A 205 5.44 16.67 -4.71
C MET A 205 4.74 15.31 -4.60
N LEU A 206 5.50 14.22 -4.43
CA LEU A 206 4.91 12.89 -4.23
C LEU A 206 4.22 12.75 -2.87
N GLU A 207 4.74 13.45 -1.85
CA GLU A 207 4.25 13.44 -0.48
C GLU A 207 3.03 14.36 -0.34
N VAL A 208 1.85 13.80 -0.46
CA VAL A 208 0.58 14.52 -0.31
C VAL A 208 -0.31 13.82 0.70
N VAL A 209 -1.05 14.61 1.47
CA VAL A 209 -2.04 14.12 2.45
C VAL A 209 -3.43 14.48 1.97
N HIS A 210 -4.27 13.46 1.79
CA HIS A 210 -5.65 13.61 1.39
C HIS A 210 -6.47 14.25 2.53
N PRO A 211 -7.40 15.18 2.23
CA PRO A 211 -8.20 15.84 3.26
C PRO A 211 -8.95 14.88 4.19
N GLU A 212 -9.45 13.75 3.67
CA GLU A 212 -10.12 12.75 4.51
C GLU A 212 -9.20 12.09 5.53
N LEU A 213 -7.93 11.81 5.17
CA LEU A 213 -6.98 11.28 6.15
C LEU A 213 -6.72 12.30 7.26
N LEU A 214 -6.49 13.56 6.88
CA LEU A 214 -6.28 14.64 7.84
C LEU A 214 -7.50 14.81 8.75
N GLN A 215 -8.72 14.80 8.20
CA GLN A 215 -9.96 14.89 8.96
C GLN A 215 -10.14 13.67 9.89
N HIS A 216 -9.89 12.46 9.39
CA HIS A 216 -9.94 11.24 10.18
C HIS A 216 -9.00 11.32 11.38
N ARG A 217 -7.76 11.79 11.18
CA ARG A 217 -6.79 11.98 12.26
C ARG A 217 -7.18 13.07 13.25
N ASN A 218 -7.70 14.20 12.78
CA ASN A 218 -8.16 15.28 13.65
C ASN A 218 -9.43 14.93 14.44
N SER A 219 -10.22 13.95 13.97
CA SER A 219 -11.41 13.44 14.67
C SER A 219 -11.07 12.49 15.82
N GLN A 220 -9.85 11.94 15.84
CA GLN A 220 -9.40 11.09 16.93
C GLN A 220 -8.95 11.95 18.11
N PRO A 221 -9.28 11.56 19.37
CA PRO A 221 -8.86 12.32 20.53
C PRO A 221 -7.34 12.41 20.57
N LEU A 222 -6.80 13.63 20.72
CA LEU A 222 -5.39 13.85 20.98
C LEU A 222 -4.98 12.95 22.14
N GLN A 223 -4.05 12.01 21.90
CA GLN A 223 -3.44 11.30 23.01
C GLN A 223 -2.83 12.37 23.91
N PRO A 224 -3.16 12.40 25.22
CA PRO A 224 -2.55 13.38 26.10
C PRO A 224 -1.03 13.20 25.97
N PRO A 225 -0.25 14.30 25.87
CA PRO A 225 1.19 14.18 25.84
C PRO A 225 1.58 13.28 27.02
N LEU A 226 2.37 12.24 26.74
CA LEU A 226 3.00 11.40 27.76
C LEU A 226 3.49 12.37 28.83
N ARG A 227 2.80 12.44 29.97
CA ARG A 227 3.19 13.33 31.05
C ARG A 227 4.63 12.96 31.34
N LEU A 228 5.56 13.85 31.02
CA LEU A 228 6.86 13.88 31.67
C LEU A 228 6.53 13.73 33.14
N ALA A 229 6.88 12.59 33.72
CA ALA A 229 6.72 12.32 35.12
C ALA A 229 7.54 13.39 35.85
N THR A 230 6.91 14.52 36.13
CA THR A 230 7.51 15.60 36.86
C THR A 230 7.83 15.04 38.23
N HIS A 231 9.13 15.02 38.51
CA HIS A 231 9.75 14.68 39.78
C HIS A 231 9.30 15.71 40.83
N ALA A 232 8.05 15.64 41.27
CA ALA A 232 7.43 16.58 42.20
C ALA A 232 6.63 15.83 43.26
N LEU A 233 7.27 14.90 43.97
CA LEU A 233 6.77 14.33 45.22
C LEU A 233 7.93 13.84 46.10
N ARG A 234 8.84 14.74 46.51
CA ARG A 234 9.66 14.58 47.72
C ARG A 234 9.94 15.94 48.39
N LEU A 235 8.88 16.65 48.76
CA LEU A 235 8.94 17.63 49.84
C LEU A 235 7.74 17.39 50.75
N GLY A 236 8.02 17.00 52.00
CA GLY A 236 7.05 17.10 53.09
C GLY A 236 6.54 15.79 53.68
N ALA A 237 7.40 15.01 54.35
CA ALA A 237 6.97 14.15 55.47
C ALA A 237 8.17 13.72 56.34
N SER A 238 8.79 14.67 57.03
CA SER A 238 9.63 14.34 58.19
C SER A 238 9.48 15.40 59.27
N ARG A 239 8.42 15.26 60.08
CA ARG A 239 8.43 15.77 61.46
C ARG A 239 7.42 15.00 62.33
N VAL A 240 8.01 14.31 63.30
CA VAL A 240 7.54 14.10 64.67
C VAL A 240 6.44 13.06 64.91
N LYS A 241 6.86 11.87 65.38
CA LYS A 241 6.28 11.26 66.59
C LYS A 241 7.41 10.77 67.50
N ARG A 242 7.57 11.47 68.63
CA ARG A 242 8.25 11.02 69.84
C ARG A 242 7.23 10.19 70.63
N VAL A 243 7.65 9.11 71.32
CA VAL A 243 7.26 8.70 72.69
C VAL A 243 7.54 7.20 72.96
N LEU A 244 8.55 6.99 73.82
CA LEU A 244 8.72 6.04 74.95
C LEU A 244 9.13 4.56 74.80
N ARG A 245 9.94 4.17 75.83
CA ARG A 245 10.50 2.87 76.29
C ARG A 245 11.89 2.57 75.69
N VAL A 246 13.00 2.47 76.43
CA VAL A 246 13.34 2.42 77.87
C VAL A 246 14.60 3.26 78.09
#